data_AF-A0A1S1LTC9-F1
#
_entry.id   AF-A0A1S1LTC9-F1
#
_cell.length_a   1.000
_cell.length_b   1.000
_cell.length_c   1.000
_cell.angle_alpha   90.00
_cell.angle_beta   90.00
_cell.angle_gamma   90.00
#
_symmetry.space_group_name_H-M   'P 1'
#
loop_
_entity.id
_entity.type
_entity.pdbx_description
1 polymer ?
#
loop_
_entity_poly.entity_id
_entity_poly.type
_entity_poly.pdbx_seq_one_letter_code
_entity_poly.pdbx_strand_id
1 'polypeptide(L)' 'MFVNCVAPLDSARGSLSEVRDWLRSDWQPVGAALSPEAGEARVAILETLTAAKNLIDTMKSRITEAID' A
#
# COMPACT_ATOMS: atom_id res chain seq x y z
N MET A 1 -6.92 10.50 -22.67
CA MET A 1 -6.41 11.24 -21.49
C MET A 1 -6.51 10.40 -20.23
N PHE A 2 -7.68 9.85 -19.90
CA PHE A 2 -7.89 8.98 -18.72
C PHE A 2 -7.01 7.72 -18.68
N VAL A 3 -6.76 7.06 -19.82
CA VAL A 3 -5.85 5.88 -19.90
C VAL A 3 -4.43 6.20 -19.44
N ASN A 4 -3.94 7.42 -19.67
CA ASN A 4 -2.58 7.83 -19.28
C ASN A 4 -2.43 7.92 -17.75
N CYS A 5 -3.54 8.02 -17.01
CA CYS A 5 -3.54 8.06 -15.54
C CYS A 5 -3.38 6.67 -14.91
N VAL A 6 -3.64 5.58 -15.65
CA VAL A 6 -3.58 4.21 -15.13
C VAL A 6 -2.16 3.81 -14.73
N ALA A 7 -1.16 4.13 -15.57
CA ALA A 7 0.22 3.75 -15.31
C ALA A 7 0.81 4.41 -14.04
N PRO A 8 0.63 5.73 -13.79
CA PRO A 8 1.01 6.34 -12.51
C PRO A 8 0.30 5.74 -11.29
N LEU A 9 -0.99 5.40 -11.41
CA LEU A 9 -1.75 4.75 -10.34
C LEU A 9 -1.22 3.35 -10.03
N ASP A 10 -0.85 2.57 -11.05
CA ASP A 10 -0.20 1.27 -10.87
C ASP A 10 1.17 1.38 -10.20
N SER A 11 1.98 2.36 -10.61
CA SER A 11 3.26 2.63 -9.97
C SER A 11 3.09 2.96 -8.48
N ALA A 12 2.15 3.85 -8.14
CA ALA A 12 1.85 4.20 -6.76
C ALA A 12 1.40 2.99 -5.94
N ARG A 13 0.52 2.14 -6.50
CA ARG A 13 0.08 0.90 -5.86
C ARG A 13 1.24 -0.08 -5.62
N GLY A 14 2.18 -0.16 -6.58
CA GLY A 14 3.40 -0.94 -6.47
C GLY A 14 4.24 -0.51 -5.27
N SER A 15 4.59 0.78 -5.18
CA SER A 15 5.36 1.32 -4.06
C SER A 15 4.69 1.12 -2.70
N LEU A 16 3.36 1.24 -2.60
CA LEU A 16 2.64 0.92 -1.37
C LEU A 16 2.75 -0.57 -0.99
N SER A 17 2.85 -1.46 -1.98
CA SER A 17 3.03 -2.89 -1.75
C SER A 17 4.44 -3.20 -1.26
N GLU A 18 5.46 -2.53 -1.80
CA GLU A 18 6.84 -2.65 -1.32
C GLU A 18 6.97 -2.24 0.16
N VAL A 19 6.35 -1.11 0.55
CA VAL A 19 6.33 -0.67 1.95
C VAL A 19 5.62 -1.68 2.85
N ARG A 20 4.46 -2.20 2.41
CA ARG A 20 3.74 -3.25 3.14
C ARG A 20 4.61 -4.50 3.32
N ASP A 21 5.30 -4.92 2.28
CA ASP A 21 6.10 -6.15 2.29
C ASP A 21 7.34 -5.98 3.17
N TRP A 22 7.98 -4.80 3.15
CA TRP A 22 9.03 -4.45 4.10
C TRP A 22 8.52 -4.45 5.53
N LEU A 23 7.37 -3.83 5.80
CA LEU A 23 6.78 -3.83 7.13
C LEU A 23 6.41 -5.24 7.58
N ARG A 24 5.96 -6.13 6.70
CA ARG A 24 5.63 -7.53 7.02
C ARG A 24 6.84 -8.44 7.13
N SER A 25 7.99 -8.01 6.60
CA SER A 25 9.23 -8.72 6.80
C SER A 25 9.52 -8.83 8.30
N ASP A 26 9.80 -10.04 8.77
CA ASP A 26 10.28 -10.28 10.13
C ASP A 26 11.77 -9.95 10.26
N TRP A 27 12.33 -9.16 9.34
CA TRP A 27 13.68 -8.66 9.46
C TRP A 27 13.77 -7.70 10.64
N GLN A 28 14.33 -8.20 11.74
CA GLN A 28 14.73 -7.43 12.90
C GLN A 28 16.20 -7.72 13.19
N PRO A 29 16.99 -6.71 13.60
CA PRO A 29 18.29 -6.97 14.20
C PRO A 29 18.14 -8.00 15.33
N VAL A 30 19.04 -9.00 15.36
CA VAL A 30 19.02 -10.05 16.39
C VAL A 30 19.03 -9.40 17.78
N GLY A 31 18.01 -9.72 18.59
CA GLY A 31 17.87 -9.22 19.97
C GLY A 31 17.01 -7.95 20.13
N ALA A 32 16.46 -7.38 19.06
CA ALA A 32 15.59 -6.20 19.13
C ALA A 32 14.13 -6.59 18.87
N ALA A 33 13.46 -7.19 19.87
CA ALA A 33 12.02 -7.36 19.80
C ALA A 33 11.33 -5.99 19.68
N LEU A 34 10.34 -5.88 18.79
CA LEU A 34 9.49 -4.68 18.71
C LEU A 34 8.85 -4.42 20.07
N SER A 35 8.85 -3.15 20.50
CA SER A 35 8.03 -2.73 21.64
C SER A 35 6.53 -2.88 21.30
N PRO A 36 5.65 -2.99 22.30
CA PRO A 36 4.19 -3.00 22.07
C PRO A 36 3.71 -1.84 21.20
N GLU A 37 4.20 -0.62 21.46
CA GLU A 37 3.82 0.60 20.73
C GLU A 37 4.27 0.55 19.27
N ALA A 38 5.48 0.02 19.01
CA ALA A 38 5.97 -0.16 17.64
C ALA A 38 5.17 -1.25 16.90
N GLY A 39 4.69 -2.28 17.61
CA GLY A 39 3.77 -3.29 17.09
C GLY A 39 2.41 -2.69 16.70
N GLU A 40 1.82 -1.87 17.58
CA GLU A 40 0.56 -1.16 17.30
C GLU A 40 0.69 -0.20 16.11
N ALA A 41 1.79 0.57 16.06
CA ALA A 41 2.07 1.46 14.93
C ALA A 41 2.21 0.68 13.61
N ARG A 42 2.88 -0.48 13.62
CA ARG A 42 2.99 -1.36 12.44
C ARG A 42 1.60 -1.78 11.95
N VAL A 43 0.71 -2.20 12.86
CA VAL A 43 -0.66 -2.59 12.50
C VAL A 43 -1.43 -1.41 11.89
N ALA A 44 -1.42 -0.25 12.54
CA ALA A 44 -2.12 0.94 12.06
C ALA A 44 -1.62 1.40 10.66
N ILE A 45 -0.31 1.33 10.42
CA ILE A 45 0.27 1.63 9.11
C ILE A 45 -0.19 0.60 8.06
N LEU A 46 -0.20 -0.69 8.38
CA LEU A 46 -0.66 -1.75 7.47
C LEU A 46 -2.14 -1.58 7.08
N GLU A 47 -2.99 -1.15 8.01
CA GLU A 47 -4.40 -0.82 7.74
C GLU A 47 -4.52 0.38 6.80
N THR A 48 -3.76 1.44 7.06
CA THR A 48 -3.76 2.65 6.22
C THR A 48 -3.24 2.37 4.80
N LEU A 49 -2.20 1.55 4.66
CA LEU A 49 -1.69 1.10 3.35
C LEU A 49 -2.75 0.31 2.58
N THR A 50 -3.53 -0.52 3.28
CA THR A 50 -4.61 -1.29 2.67
C THR A 50 -5.72 -0.36 2.17
N ALA A 51 -6.14 0.62 2.98
CA ALA A 51 -7.13 1.61 2.57
C ALA A 51 -6.68 2.43 1.34
N ALA A 52 -5.42 2.92 1.34
CA ALA A 52 -4.86 3.67 0.22
C ALA A 52 -4.84 2.84 -1.07
N LYS A 53 -4.44 1.57 -0.99
CA LYS A 53 -4.45 0.63 -2.11
C LYS A 53 -5.86 0.40 -2.68
N ASN A 54 -6.87 0.27 -1.83
CA ASN A 54 -8.26 0.11 -2.26
C ASN A 54 -8.81 1.38 -2.95
N LEU A 55 -8.42 2.57 -2.49
CA LEU A 55 -8.76 3.83 -3.16
C LEU A 55 -8.15 3.91 -4.56
N ILE A 56 -6.90 3.46 -4.73
CA ILE A 56 -6.26 3.38 -6.04
C ILE A 56 -7.01 2.42 -6.97
N ASP A 57 -7.36 1.23 -6.48
CA ASP A 57 -8.13 0.25 -7.28
C ASP A 57 -9.49 0.82 -7.70
N THR A 58 -10.16 1.55 -6.80
CA THR A 58 -11.42 2.24 -7.09
C THR A 58 -11.26 3.29 -8.18
N MET A 59 -10.19 4.09 -8.13
CA MET A 59 -9.88 5.09 -9.17
C MET A 59 -9.64 4.41 -10.53
N LYS A 60 -8.91 3.29 -10.55
CA LYS A 60 -8.68 2.52 -11.76
C LYS A 60 -9.98 1.95 -12.34
N SER A 61 -10.86 1.39 -11.51
CA SER A 61 -12.18 0.89 -11.95
C SER A 61 -13.00 1.99 -12.63
N ARG A 62 -13.09 3.16 -11.99
CA ARG A 62 -13.81 4.31 -12.55
C ARG A 62 -13.22 4.82 -13.86
N ILE A 63 -11.89 4.73 -14.02
CA ILE A 63 -11.24 5.06 -15.29
C ILE A 63 -11.65 4.05 -16.37
N THR A 64 -11.63 2.75 -16.07
CA THR A 64 -12.05 1.69 -17.00
C THR A 64 -13.52 1.87 -17.41
N GLU A 65 -14.42 2.07 -16.45
CA GLU A 65 -15.85 2.32 -16.72
C GLU A 65 -16.11 3.57 -17.57
N ALA A 66 -15.22 4.57 -17.54
CA ALA A 66 -15.37 5.80 -18.30
C ALA A 66 -14.79 5.75 -19.72
N ILE A 67 -14.01 4.71 -20.05
CA ILE A 67 -13.40 4.51 -21.37
C ILE A 67 -14.06 3.39 -22.19
N ASP A 68 -14.82 2.52 -21.52
CA ASP A 68 -15.71 1.52 -22.14
C ASP A 68 -17.02 2.15 -22.64
#